data_AF-A0AAD4K310-F1
#
_entry.id   AF-A0AAD4K310-F1
#
_cell.length_a   1.000
_cell.length_b   1.000
_cell.length_c   1.000
_cell.angle_alpha   90.00
_cell.angle_beta   90.00
_cell.angle_gamma   90.00
#
_symmetry.space_group_name_H-M   'P 1'
#
loop_
_entity.id
_entity.type
_entity.pdbx_description
1 polymer ?
#
loop_
_entity_poly.entity_id
_entity_poly.type
_entity_poly.pdbx_seq_one_letter_code
_entity_poly.pdbx_strand_id
1 'polypeptide(L)' 'MLYGSDGALHSRKPEVMADAAYAILCRDARQCTGNFFIDEDVLVDAGVKDLDKYACHPENAQN' A
#
# COMPACT_ATOMS: atom_id res chain seq x y z
N MET A 1 4.03 -8.16 19.46
CA MET A 1 4.06 -8.05 17.98
C MET A 1 3.26 -9.22 17.43
N LEU A 2 2.23 -8.95 16.62
CA LEU A 2 1.21 -9.93 16.18
C LEU A 2 1.74 -11.16 15.43
N TYR A 3 3.00 -11.17 15.02
CA TYR A 3 3.56 -12.18 14.13
C TYR A 3 4.94 -12.74 14.57
N GLY A 4 5.39 -12.42 15.79
CA GLY A 4 6.70 -12.89 16.27
C GLY A 4 7.87 -12.47 15.39
N SER A 5 8.89 -13.33 15.27
CA SER A 5 10.05 -13.14 14.38
C SER A 5 9.69 -13.12 12.89
N ASP A 6 8.55 -13.69 12.54
CA ASP A 6 8.21 -13.99 11.15
C ASP A 6 7.33 -12.90 10.52
N GLY A 7 7.03 -11.84 11.27
CA GLY A 7 6.20 -10.74 10.77
C GLY A 7 6.77 -10.03 9.56
N ALA A 8 8.09 -10.01 9.42
CA ALA A 8 8.74 -9.45 8.25
C ALA A 8 8.43 -10.24 6.97
N LEU A 9 8.15 -11.54 7.06
CA LEU A 9 7.86 -12.40 5.90
C LEU A 9 6.51 -12.12 5.25
N HIS A 10 5.53 -11.65 6.02
CA HIS A 10 4.18 -11.35 5.53
C HIS A 10 3.87 -9.85 5.50
N SER A 11 4.84 -9.01 5.88
CA SER A 11 4.69 -7.56 5.85
C SER A 11 4.99 -7.00 4.47
N ARG A 12 4.32 -5.90 4.14
CA ARG A 12 4.66 -5.05 2.99
C ARG A 12 5.74 -4.06 3.38
N LYS A 13 6.54 -3.65 2.39
CA LYS A 13 7.55 -2.61 2.54
C LYS A 13 6.86 -1.24 2.71
N PRO A 14 7.44 -0.32 3.49
CA PRO A 14 6.82 0.98 3.81
C PRO A 14 6.53 1.86 2.58
N GLU A 15 7.17 1.58 1.44
CA GLU A 15 6.98 2.28 0.17
C GLU A 15 5.52 2.20 -0.33
N VAL A 16 4.75 1.16 0.03
CA VAL A 16 3.32 1.06 -0.35
C VAL A 16 2.51 2.23 0.20
N MET A 17 2.75 2.58 1.46
CA MET A 17 2.09 3.71 2.12
C MET A 17 2.60 5.05 1.59
N ALA A 18 3.89 5.12 1.24
CA ALA A 18 4.47 6.32 0.67
C ALA A 18 3.86 6.64 -0.71
N ASP A 19 3.73 5.63 -1.58
CA ASP A 19 3.16 5.78 -2.91
C ASP A 19 1.65 6.08 -2.85
N ALA A 20 0.91 5.44 -1.93
CA ALA A 20 -0.50 5.75 -1.70
C ALA A 20 -0.68 7.21 -1.22
N ALA A 21 0.14 7.65 -0.26
CA ALA A 21 0.11 9.03 0.21
C ALA A 21 0.44 10.02 -0.91
N TYR A 22 1.46 9.71 -1.74
CA TYR A 22 1.80 10.52 -2.91
C TYR A 22 0.63 10.63 -3.88
N ALA A 23 -0.03 9.52 -4.19
CA ALA A 23 -1.20 9.48 -5.08
C ALA A 23 -2.39 10.29 -4.53
N ILE A 24 -2.59 10.33 -3.21
CA ILE A 24 -3.63 11.17 -2.58
C ILE A 24 -3.24 12.65 -2.65
N LEU A 25 -1.99 12.98 -2.29
CA LEU A 25 -1.51 14.36 -2.21
C LEU A 25 -1.42 15.04 -3.59
N CYS A 26 -1.25 14.27 -4.66
CA CYS A 26 -1.28 14.77 -6.03
C CYS A 26 -2.69 15.03 -6.59
N ARG A 27 -3.76 14.59 -5.90
CA ARG A 27 -5.15 14.86 -6.30
C ARG A 27 -5.57 16.27 -5.88
N ASP A 28 -6.64 16.78 -6.50
CA ASP A 28 -7.22 18.06 -6.09
C ASP A 28 -7.81 17.94 -4.66
N ALA A 29 -7.23 18.68 -3.72
CA ALA A 29 -7.63 18.67 -2.31
C ALA A 29 -9.08 19.13 -2.06
N ARG A 30 -9.70 19.88 -2.99
CA ARG A 30 -11.10 20.29 -2.89
C ARG A 30 -12.07 19.17 -3.25
N GLN A 31 -11.62 18.22 -4.06
CA GLN A 31 -12.42 17.05 -4.47
C GLN A 31 -12.12 15.83 -3.59
N CYS A 32 -10.88 15.72 -3.08
CA CYS A 32 -10.39 14.57 -2.32
C CYS A 32 -10.26 14.91 -0.82
N THR A 33 -11.40 15.01 -0.12
CA THR A 33 -11.45 15.28 1.33
C THR A 33 -12.51 14.41 2.02
N GLY A 34 -12.32 14.12 3.31
CA GLY A 34 -13.27 13.33 4.12
C GLY A 34 -13.27 11.82 3.85
N ASN A 35 -12.25 11.30 3.17
CA ASN A 35 -12.15 9.88 2.82
C ASN A 35 -11.20 9.13 3.77
N PHE A 36 -11.57 7.89 4.09
CA PHE A 36 -10.68 6.92 4.75
C PHE A 36 -10.20 5.93 3.70
N PHE A 37 -8.99 6.16 3.19
CA PHE A 37 -8.44 5.36 2.12
C PHE A 37 -7.73 4.10 2.63
N ILE A 38 -7.80 3.04 1.83
CA ILE A 38 -6.90 1.90 1.90
C ILE A 38 -5.81 2.10 0.84
N ASP A 39 -4.57 1.83 1.21
CA ASP A 39 -3.39 2.02 0.34
C ASP A 39 -3.51 1.25 -0.98
N GLU A 40 -3.95 0.00 -0.93
CA GLU A 40 -4.14 -0.84 -2.12
C GLU A 40 -5.19 -0.29 -3.08
N ASP A 41 -6.33 0.16 -2.57
CA ASP A 41 -7.40 0.76 -3.40
C ASP A 41 -6.93 2.04 -4.08
N VAL A 42 -6.21 2.89 -3.35
CA VAL A 42 -5.66 4.14 -3.89
C VAL A 42 -4.62 3.87 -4.99
N LEU A 43 -3.76 2.87 -4.77
CA LEU A 43 -2.74 2.48 -5.74
C LEU A 43 -3.37 1.88 -7.00
N VAL A 44 -4.39 1.03 -6.84
CA VAL A 44 -5.16 0.47 -7.97
C VAL A 44 -5.87 1.57 -8.77
N ASP A 45 -6.50 2.52 -8.10
CA ASP A 45 -7.15 3.69 -8.73
C ASP A 45 -6.12 4.61 -9.42
N ALA A 46 -4.90 4.71 -8.87
CA ALA A 46 -3.78 5.38 -9.51
C ALA A 46 -3.17 4.60 -10.70
N GLY A 47 -3.66 3.39 -10.99
CA GLY A 47 -3.25 2.55 -12.12
C GLY A 47 -2.15 1.52 -11.79
N VAL A 48 -1.77 1.37 -10.51
CA VAL A 48 -0.81 0.34 -10.08
C VAL A 48 -1.52 -1.00 -10.01
N LYS A 49 -1.19 -1.90 -10.93
CA LYS A 49 -1.77 -3.26 -11.00
C LYS A 49 -0.93 -4.31 -10.29
N ASP A 50 0.35 -4.03 -10.10
CA ASP A 50 1.30 -4.93 -9.46
C ASP A 50 1.66 -4.37 -8.07
N LEU A 51 1.04 -4.98 -7.05
CA LEU A 51 1.28 -4.69 -5.64
C LEU A 51 2.32 -5.66 -5.04
N ASP A 52 2.67 -6.74 -5.73
CA ASP A 52 3.58 -7.77 -5.24
C ASP A 52 5.01 -7.21 -5.07
N LYS A 53 5.35 -6.16 -5.82
CA LYS A 53 6.61 -5.40 -5.66
C LYS A 53 6.80 -4.81 -4.25
N TYR A 54 5.70 -4.55 -3.55
CA TYR A 54 5.71 -4.04 -2.18
C TYR A 54 5.78 -5.16 -1.14
N ALA A 55 5.68 -6.44 -1.50
CA ALA A 55 5.94 -7.50 -0.55
C ALA A 55 7.43 -7.49 -0.13
N CYS A 56 7.71 -7.58 1.18
CA CYS A 56 9.08 -7.79 1.65
C CYS A 56 9.64 -9.12 1.12
N HIS A 57 8.78 -10.14 1.05
CA HIS A 57 9.06 -11.46 0.52
C HIS A 57 8.02 -11.79 -0.57
N PRO A 58 8.36 -11.64 -1.87
CA PRO A 58 7.44 -11.89 -2.98
C PRO A 58 6.89 -13.32 -3.03
N GLU A 59 7.65 -14.29 -2.50
CA GLU A 59 7.25 -15.70 -2.35
C GLU A 59 6.03 -15.91 -1.43
N ASN A 60 5.76 -14.96 -0.53
CA ASN A 60 4.65 -15.01 0.43
C ASN A 60 3.55 -13.99 0.11
N ALA A 61 3.58 -13.34 -1.07
CA ALA A 61 2.64 -12.29 -1.43
C ALA A 61 1.18 -12.78 -1.59
N GLN A 62 0.98 -14.09 -1.78
CA GLN A 62 -0.32 -14.72 -2.05
C GLN A 62 -0.81 -15.66 -0.93
N ASN A 63 -0.15 -15.67 0.24
CA ASN A 63 -0.47 -16.58 1.35
C ASN A 63 -1.60 -16.05 2.25
#